data_AF-A0A3P6DRZ8-F1
#
_entry.id   AF-A0A3P6DRZ8-F1
#
_cell.length_a   1.000
_cell.length_b   1.000
_cell.length_c   1.000
_cell.angle_alpha   90.00
_cell.angle_beta   90.00
_cell.angle_gamma   90.00
#
_symmetry.space_group_name_H-M   'P 1'
#
loop_
_entity.id
_entity.type
_entity.pdbx_description
1 polymer ?
#
loop_
_entity_poly.entity_id
_entity_poly.type
_entity_poly.pdbx_seq_one_letter_code
_entity_poly.pdbx_strand_id
1 'polypeptide(L)'
;MPNIQKLALPMWTSLNINSIQSAFSKWQNLQTLIIHPFISMTTTVREVSSVELQAIGENCRNLTTIKFTTMLSKDLANIIVCNFPSLERVSFRCNYVCIEASIALIIGLPNLKIFNLSHCIFTENTGPGRWCIIGMRPGDELVQAGTKKLVRFMVCCSDCTICQDEWKHANNPNRYGLEFRYVKEERWKTDEIKELEL
;
A
#
# COMPACT_ATOMS: atom_id res chain seq x y z
N MET A 1 -27.34 1.83 11.85
CA MET A 1 -25.92 1.44 11.78
C MET A 1 -25.19 2.47 10.93
N PRO A 2 -23.93 2.84 11.24
CA PRO A 2 -23.24 3.90 10.51
C PRO A 2 -22.97 3.49 9.06
N ASN A 3 -23.41 4.33 8.12
CA ASN A 3 -23.18 4.16 6.69
C ASN A 3 -21.77 4.66 6.32
N ILE A 4 -20.74 3.95 6.79
CA ILE A 4 -19.34 4.36 6.58
C ILE A 4 -18.95 4.08 5.13
N GLN A 5 -18.61 5.14 4.38
CA GLN A 5 -18.10 5.05 3.02
C GLN A 5 -16.57 5.18 2.93
N LYS A 6 -15.96 5.82 3.93
CA LYS A 6 -14.51 6.03 4.02
C LYS A 6 -14.03 5.75 5.44
N LEU A 7 -12.99 4.94 5.56
CA LEU A 7 -12.40 4.55 6.83
C LEU A 7 -10.87 4.62 6.77
N ALA A 8 -10.27 5.07 7.86
CA ALA A 8 -8.82 5.09 8.03
C ALA A 8 -8.41 4.33 9.29
N LEU A 9 -7.57 3.32 9.10
CA LEU A 9 -6.97 2.45 10.12
C LEU A 9 -5.43 2.40 9.88
N PRO A 10 -4.73 3.54 10.02
CA PRO A 10 -3.32 3.68 9.62
C PRO A 10 -2.33 3.05 10.60
N MET A 11 -2.75 2.79 11.84
CA MET A 11 -1.99 2.13 12.90
C MET A 11 -3.00 1.49 13.84
N TRP A 12 -3.20 0.19 13.72
CA TRP A 12 -4.08 -0.57 14.60
C TRP A 12 -3.31 -1.74 15.21
N THR A 13 -3.54 -1.97 16.50
CA THR A 13 -3.01 -3.13 17.24
C THR A 13 -3.71 -4.40 16.75
N SER A 14 -3.09 -5.57 16.94
CA SER A 14 -3.69 -6.87 16.55
C SER A 14 -5.13 -6.98 17.05
N LEU A 15 -6.09 -6.88 16.15
CA LEU A 15 -7.48 -7.16 16.48
C LEU A 15 -7.72 -8.65 16.26
N ASN A 16 -8.54 -9.24 17.13
CA ASN A 16 -9.01 -10.60 16.90
C ASN A 16 -9.74 -10.64 15.54
N ILE A 17 -9.45 -11.66 14.73
CA ILE A 17 -10.06 -11.83 13.39
C ILE A 17 -11.60 -11.80 13.43
N ASN A 18 -12.21 -12.36 14.48
CA ASN A 18 -13.66 -12.35 14.67
C ASN A 18 -14.18 -10.91 14.83
N SER A 19 -13.40 -10.04 15.49
CA SER A 19 -13.73 -8.63 15.63
C SER A 19 -13.62 -7.88 14.30
N ILE A 20 -12.61 -8.19 13.49
CA ILE A 20 -12.44 -7.62 12.14
C ILE A 20 -13.62 -8.02 11.26
N GLN A 21 -13.93 -9.32 11.16
CA GLN A 21 -15.06 -9.82 10.38
C GLN A 21 -16.39 -9.21 10.85
N SER A 22 -16.62 -9.15 12.16
CA SER A 22 -17.84 -8.54 12.74
C SER A 22 -17.95 -7.03 12.47
N ALA A 23 -16.83 -6.30 12.44
CA ALA A 23 -16.84 -4.88 12.13
C ALA A 23 -17.07 -4.63 10.63
N PHE A 24 -16.28 -5.26 9.76
CA PHE A 24 -16.35 -5.02 8.31
C PHE A 24 -17.63 -5.57 7.68
N SER A 25 -18.25 -6.64 8.23
CA SER A 25 -19.57 -7.11 7.79
C SER A 25 -20.69 -6.07 7.94
N LYS A 26 -20.50 -5.07 8.82
CA LYS A 26 -21.45 -3.97 9.04
C LYS A 26 -21.18 -2.75 8.14
N TRP A 27 -20.03 -2.69 7.48
CA TRP A 27 -19.61 -1.56 6.63
C TRP A 27 -19.65 -1.94 5.15
N GLN A 28 -20.80 -2.47 4.70
CA GLN A 28 -20.99 -2.98 3.34
C GLN A 28 -20.89 -1.88 2.26
N ASN A 29 -21.11 -0.61 2.65
CA ASN A 29 -21.00 0.55 1.78
C ASN A 29 -19.60 1.20 1.81
N LEU A 30 -18.61 0.57 2.44
CA LEU A 30 -17.24 1.06 2.46
C LEU A 30 -16.68 1.08 1.03
N GLN A 31 -16.30 2.26 0.56
CA GLN A 31 -15.74 2.50 -0.77
C GLN A 31 -14.25 2.85 -0.73
N THR A 32 -13.81 3.47 0.37
CA THR A 32 -12.44 3.95 0.57
C THR A 32 -11.86 3.44 1.88
N LEU A 33 -10.67 2.84 1.82
CA LEU A 33 -9.95 2.35 2.98
C LEU A 33 -8.50 2.86 2.98
N ILE A 34 -8.05 3.43 4.10
CA ILE A 34 -6.63 3.68 4.36
C ILE A 34 -6.22 2.70 5.45
N ILE A 35 -5.26 1.83 5.22
CA ILE A 35 -4.95 0.73 6.14
C ILE A 35 -3.45 0.44 6.25
N HIS A 36 -3.03 0.09 7.47
CA HIS A 36 -1.78 -0.63 7.71
C HIS A 36 -2.12 -2.09 8.03
N PRO A 37 -1.94 -3.03 7.09
CA PRO A 37 -2.18 -4.45 7.35
C PRO A 37 -1.32 -4.94 8.51
N PHE A 38 -1.86 -5.83 9.35
CA PHE A 38 -1.02 -6.47 10.36
C PHE A 38 0.03 -7.36 9.69
N ILE A 39 1.28 -7.18 10.10
CA ILE A 39 2.40 -8.02 9.68
C ILE A 39 2.72 -8.93 10.85
N SER A 40 2.46 -10.23 10.69
CA SER A 40 2.83 -11.21 11.70
C SER A 40 4.34 -11.43 11.66
N MET A 41 4.99 -11.34 12.83
CA MET A 41 6.39 -11.76 12.99
C MET A 41 6.43 -13.21 13.46
N THR A 42 5.86 -14.11 12.66
CA THR A 42 5.94 -15.55 12.92
C THR A 42 7.02 -16.12 12.01
N THR A 43 8.19 -16.38 12.60
CA THR A 43 9.45 -16.85 11.97
C THR A 43 10.26 -15.77 11.24
N THR A 44 11.46 -16.12 10.80
CA THR A 44 12.50 -15.26 10.19
C THR A 44 12.07 -14.50 8.93
N VAL A 45 10.79 -14.61 8.54
CA VAL A 45 10.16 -13.95 7.39
C VAL A 45 9.02 -13.07 7.90
N ARG A 46 8.96 -11.82 7.44
CA ARG A 46 7.83 -10.92 7.70
C ARG A 46 6.68 -11.29 6.76
N GLU A 47 5.68 -12.01 7.25
CA GLU A 47 4.48 -12.35 6.47
C GLU A 47 3.35 -11.36 6.79
N VAL A 48 2.76 -10.79 5.75
CA VAL A 48 1.51 -10.03 5.91
C VAL A 48 0.42 -11.03 6.27
N SER A 49 -0.33 -10.78 7.34
CA SER A 49 -1.47 -11.62 7.70
C SER A 49 -2.53 -11.51 6.60
N SER A 50 -2.59 -12.52 5.74
CA SER A 50 -3.58 -12.61 4.66
C SER A 50 -5.00 -12.62 5.19
N VAL A 51 -5.19 -13.11 6.42
CA VAL A 51 -6.51 -13.38 7.01
C VAL A 51 -7.31 -12.09 7.23
N GLU A 52 -6.66 -10.99 7.65
CA GLU A 52 -7.35 -9.71 7.87
C GLU A 52 -7.82 -9.10 6.54
N LEU A 53 -6.93 -9.07 5.54
CA LEU A 53 -7.24 -8.54 4.22
C LEU A 53 -8.27 -9.40 3.49
N GLN A 54 -8.23 -10.70 3.68
CA GLN A 54 -9.27 -11.61 3.18
C GLN A 54 -10.63 -11.30 3.80
N ALA A 55 -10.71 -11.17 5.13
CA ALA A 55 -11.95 -10.81 5.80
C ALA A 55 -12.52 -9.47 5.30
N ILE A 56 -11.66 -8.48 5.05
CA ILE A 56 -12.11 -7.19 4.48
C ILE A 56 -12.63 -7.40 3.05
N GLY A 57 -11.89 -8.11 2.20
CA GLY A 57 -12.28 -8.36 0.80
C GLY A 57 -13.61 -9.10 0.66
N GLU A 58 -13.87 -10.08 1.54
CA GLU A 58 -15.12 -10.85 1.56
C GLU A 58 -16.34 -9.99 1.95
N ASN A 59 -16.16 -9.02 2.85
CA ASN A 59 -17.25 -8.24 3.45
C ASN A 59 -17.48 -6.87 2.77
N CYS A 60 -16.45 -6.28 2.15
CA CYS A 60 -16.52 -4.93 1.58
C CYS A 60 -16.45 -4.94 0.05
N ARG A 61 -17.47 -5.53 -0.59
CA ARG A 61 -17.53 -5.67 -2.07
C ARG A 61 -17.60 -4.35 -2.84
N ASN A 62 -17.97 -3.25 -2.18
CA ASN A 62 -18.01 -1.90 -2.76
C ASN A 62 -16.67 -1.16 -2.64
N LEU A 63 -15.64 -1.78 -2.05
CA LEU A 63 -14.32 -1.18 -1.89
C LEU A 63 -13.66 -1.06 -3.27
N THR A 64 -13.40 0.18 -3.66
CA THR A 64 -12.79 0.52 -4.96
C THR A 64 -11.52 1.35 -4.82
N THR A 65 -11.30 1.94 -3.64
CA THR A 65 -10.18 2.85 -3.38
C THR A 65 -9.45 2.45 -2.11
N ILE A 66 -8.15 2.19 -2.19
CA ILE A 66 -7.36 1.79 -1.03
C ILE A 66 -5.98 2.47 -0.99
N LYS A 67 -5.57 2.87 0.21
CA LYS A 67 -4.18 3.26 0.52
C LYS A 67 -3.59 2.29 1.52
N PHE A 68 -2.41 1.78 1.20
CA PHE A 68 -1.61 1.01 2.12
C PHE A 68 -0.51 1.89 2.70
N THR A 69 -0.40 1.91 4.03
CA THR A 69 0.68 2.61 4.75
C THR A 69 1.85 1.67 5.09
N THR A 70 1.99 0.59 4.32
CA THR A 70 3.03 -0.44 4.46
C THR A 70 3.75 -0.66 3.14
N MET A 71 4.85 -1.42 3.16
CA MET A 71 5.59 -1.76 1.94
C MET A 71 4.81 -2.67 1.00
N LEU A 72 4.98 -2.48 -0.30
CA LEU A 72 4.45 -3.38 -1.32
C LEU A 72 5.44 -4.53 -1.57
N SER A 73 5.17 -5.69 -0.96
CA SER A 73 5.85 -6.95 -1.24
C SER A 73 5.09 -7.78 -2.28
N LYS A 74 5.72 -8.82 -2.82
CA LYS A 74 5.05 -9.78 -3.72
C LYS A 74 3.87 -10.46 -3.03
N ASP A 75 4.03 -10.85 -1.76
CA ASP A 75 2.97 -11.51 -1.00
C ASP A 75 1.77 -10.58 -0.81
N LEU A 76 2.01 -9.31 -0.47
CA LEU A 76 0.93 -8.33 -0.37
C LEU A 76 0.25 -8.11 -1.72
N ALA A 77 1.02 -8.03 -2.82
CA ALA A 77 0.43 -7.91 -4.15
C ALA A 77 -0.50 -9.09 -4.49
N ASN A 78 -0.06 -10.31 -4.19
CA ASN A 78 -0.87 -11.52 -4.39
C ASN A 78 -2.15 -11.49 -3.55
N ILE A 79 -2.04 -11.14 -2.26
CA ILE A 79 -3.20 -10.99 -1.37
C ILE A 79 -4.16 -9.93 -1.93
N ILE A 80 -3.66 -8.81 -2.42
CA ILE A 80 -4.49 -7.73 -2.96
C ILE A 80 -5.25 -8.19 -4.20
N VAL A 81 -4.55 -8.83 -5.16
CA VAL A 81 -5.16 -9.34 -6.40
C VAL A 81 -6.25 -10.35 -6.10
N CYS A 82 -6.03 -11.26 -5.16
CA CYS A 82 -7.00 -12.30 -4.81
C CYS A 82 -8.24 -11.76 -4.09
N ASN A 83 -8.08 -10.77 -3.21
CA ASN A 83 -9.14 -10.35 -2.29
C ASN A 83 -9.87 -9.07 -2.71
N PHE A 84 -9.28 -8.26 -3.58
CA PHE A 84 -9.85 -6.96 -3.97
C PHE A 84 -9.88 -6.73 -5.49
N PRO A 85 -10.51 -7.62 -6.29
CA PRO A 85 -10.56 -7.48 -7.75
C PRO A 85 -11.34 -6.25 -8.25
N SER A 86 -12.14 -5.61 -7.38
CA SER A 86 -12.92 -4.39 -7.67
C SER A 86 -12.11 -3.10 -7.55
N LEU A 87 -10.85 -3.14 -7.10
CA LEU A 87 -10.07 -1.93 -6.90
C LEU A 87 -9.84 -1.17 -8.20
N GLU A 88 -10.15 0.13 -8.15
CA GLU A 88 -9.90 1.09 -9.22
C GLU A 88 -8.76 2.03 -8.90
N ARG A 89 -8.51 2.30 -7.60
CA ARG A 89 -7.52 3.27 -7.12
C ARG A 89 -6.70 2.64 -6.00
N VAL A 90 -5.40 2.57 -6.18
CA VAL A 90 -4.47 2.02 -5.18
C VAL A 90 -3.35 3.03 -4.93
N SER A 91 -3.01 3.26 -3.66
CA SER A 91 -1.86 4.10 -3.26
C SER A 91 -0.95 3.36 -2.29
N PHE A 92 0.36 3.44 -2.56
CA PHE A 92 1.45 3.04 -1.67
C PHE A 92 2.36 4.21 -1.32
N ARG A 93 1.92 5.44 -1.58
CA ARG A 93 2.69 6.67 -1.41
C ARG A 93 3.58 6.67 -0.16
N CYS A 94 4.82 7.16 -0.29
CA CYS A 94 5.82 7.23 0.78
C CYS A 94 6.18 5.87 1.42
N ASN A 95 6.17 4.77 0.65
CA ASN A 95 6.61 3.45 1.12
C ASN A 95 7.68 2.84 0.22
N TYR A 96 8.27 1.74 0.71
CA TYR A 96 9.08 0.85 -0.13
C TYR A 96 8.17 0.03 -1.03
N VAL A 97 8.50 -0.04 -2.32
CA VAL A 97 7.68 -0.79 -3.29
C VAL A 97 8.56 -1.68 -4.16
N CYS A 98 8.24 -2.97 -4.18
CA CYS A 98 8.89 -3.91 -5.07
C CYS A 98 8.40 -3.68 -6.50
N ILE A 99 9.34 -3.57 -7.45
CA ILE A 99 9.04 -3.33 -8.87
C ILE A 99 8.15 -4.45 -9.43
N GLU A 100 8.54 -5.71 -9.26
CA GLU A 100 7.78 -6.86 -9.74
C GLU A 100 6.38 -6.95 -9.11
N ALA A 101 6.26 -6.66 -7.81
CA ALA A 101 4.97 -6.63 -7.12
C ALA A 101 4.06 -5.51 -7.67
N SER A 102 4.64 -4.37 -8.03
CA SER A 102 3.92 -3.25 -8.65
C SER A 102 3.38 -3.63 -10.03
N ILE A 103 4.19 -4.32 -10.85
CA ILE A 103 3.77 -4.86 -12.15
C ILE A 103 2.67 -5.91 -11.97
N ALA A 104 2.80 -6.79 -10.97
CA ALA A 104 1.79 -7.80 -10.65
C ALA A 104 0.44 -7.18 -10.30
N LEU A 105 0.40 -6.08 -9.53
CA LEU A 105 -0.84 -5.34 -9.27
C LEU A 105 -1.42 -4.73 -10.55
N ILE A 106 -0.57 -4.11 -11.37
CA ILE A 106 -1.00 -3.53 -12.66
C ILE A 106 -1.65 -4.61 -13.51
N ILE A 107 -1.06 -5.79 -13.64
CA ILE A 107 -1.60 -6.88 -14.48
C ILE A 107 -2.83 -7.52 -13.84
N GLY A 108 -2.74 -7.89 -12.56
CA GLY A 108 -3.69 -8.73 -11.85
C GLY A 108 -4.97 -8.02 -11.42
N LEU A 109 -4.98 -6.71 -11.27
CA LEU A 109 -6.20 -5.94 -10.99
C LEU A 109 -6.86 -5.52 -12.32
N PRO A 110 -8.02 -6.08 -12.69
CA PRO A 110 -8.63 -5.80 -13.99
C PRO A 110 -9.20 -4.38 -14.09
N ASN A 111 -9.68 -3.82 -12.96
CA ASN A 111 -10.35 -2.53 -12.91
C ASN A 111 -9.45 -1.37 -12.47
N LEU A 112 -8.15 -1.62 -12.24
CA LEU A 112 -7.23 -0.61 -11.74
C LEU A 112 -7.05 0.51 -12.78
N LYS A 113 -7.44 1.73 -12.40
CA LYS A 113 -7.37 2.94 -13.23
C LYS A 113 -6.28 3.88 -12.74
N ILE A 114 -6.13 4.02 -11.42
CA ILE A 114 -5.16 4.94 -10.81
C ILE A 114 -4.26 4.15 -9.86
N PHE A 115 -2.95 4.26 -10.06
CA PHE A 115 -1.97 3.66 -9.17
C PHE A 115 -0.94 4.70 -8.75
N ASN A 116 -0.90 4.99 -7.45
CA ASN A 116 -0.06 6.02 -6.87
C ASN A 116 1.14 5.42 -6.11
N LEU A 117 2.32 5.64 -6.69
CA LEU A 117 3.64 5.30 -6.16
C LEU A 117 4.50 6.57 -5.95
N SER A 118 3.85 7.73 -5.77
CA SER A 118 4.55 8.99 -5.50
C SER A 118 5.36 8.87 -4.22
N HIS A 119 6.58 9.40 -4.25
CA HIS A 119 7.52 9.41 -3.12
C HIS A 119 7.92 8.02 -2.59
N CYS A 120 7.72 6.97 -3.38
CA CYS A 120 8.15 5.64 -3.00
C CYS A 120 9.65 5.43 -3.24
N ILE A 121 10.20 4.46 -2.52
CA ILE A 121 11.55 3.94 -2.74
C ILE A 121 11.42 2.57 -3.38
N PHE A 122 12.03 2.41 -4.54
CA PHE A 122 11.89 1.21 -5.35
C PHE A 122 12.90 0.15 -4.91
N THR A 123 12.41 -1.08 -4.82
CA THR A 123 13.20 -2.25 -4.45
C THR A 123 13.04 -3.37 -5.47
N GLU A 124 14.04 -4.24 -5.53
CA GLU A 124 13.98 -5.49 -6.28
C GLU A 124 14.27 -6.67 -5.36
N ASN A 125 13.67 -7.81 -5.70
CA ASN A 125 13.94 -9.06 -5.03
C ASN A 125 15.18 -9.71 -5.66
N THR A 126 16.21 -9.97 -4.86
CA THR A 126 17.49 -10.55 -5.32
C THR A 126 17.66 -12.01 -4.89
N GLY A 127 16.61 -12.60 -4.31
CA GLY A 127 16.57 -13.99 -3.86
C GLY A 127 15.64 -14.20 -2.66
N PRO A 128 15.44 -15.45 -2.20
CA PRO A 128 14.55 -15.75 -1.08
C PRO A 128 14.90 -14.92 0.17
N GLY A 129 13.95 -14.09 0.63
CA GLY A 129 14.12 -13.20 1.77
C GLY A 129 15.10 -12.03 1.57
N ARG A 130 15.60 -11.81 0.34
CA ARG A 130 16.56 -10.76 0.02
C ARG A 130 15.96 -9.74 -0.94
N TRP A 131 16.24 -8.49 -0.67
CA TRP A 131 15.88 -7.38 -1.53
C TRP A 131 16.95 -6.30 -1.45
N CYS A 132 17.07 -5.51 -2.51
CA CYS A 132 17.92 -4.34 -2.56
C CYS A 132 17.11 -3.10 -2.88
N ILE A 133 17.63 -1.95 -2.46
CA ILE A 133 17.11 -0.64 -2.86
C ILE A 133 17.69 -0.31 -4.23
N ILE A 134 16.83 0.00 -5.18
CA ILE A 134 17.20 0.39 -6.55
C ILE A 134 17.32 1.91 -6.66
N GLY A 135 16.41 2.65 -6.02
CA GLY A 135 16.45 4.10 -6.04
C GLY A 135 15.10 4.75 -5.78
N MET A 136 15.02 6.04 -6.08
CA MET A 136 13.82 6.87 -5.94
C MET A 136 12.98 6.92 -7.23
N ARG A 137 13.44 6.24 -8.28
CA ARG A 137 12.77 6.19 -9.59
C ARG A 137 12.41 4.74 -9.92
N PRO A 138 11.24 4.49 -10.52
CA PRO A 138 10.91 3.17 -11.04
C PRO A 138 11.83 2.82 -12.22
N GLY A 139 12.04 1.53 -12.45
CA GLY A 139 12.64 1.05 -13.70
C GLY A 139 11.71 1.24 -14.89
N ASP A 140 12.28 1.28 -16.10
CA ASP A 140 11.54 1.52 -17.35
C ASP A 140 10.41 0.52 -17.59
N GLU A 141 10.58 -0.73 -17.18
CA GLU A 141 9.55 -1.77 -17.30
C GLU A 141 8.27 -1.42 -16.53
N LEU A 142 8.38 -0.90 -15.31
CA LEU A 142 7.24 -0.50 -14.50
C LEU A 142 6.59 0.77 -15.06
N VAL A 143 7.39 1.72 -15.55
CA VAL A 143 6.86 2.91 -16.24
C VAL A 143 6.06 2.51 -17.46
N GLN A 144 6.58 1.60 -18.29
CA GLN A 144 5.88 1.11 -19.47
C GLN A 144 4.61 0.33 -19.11
N ALA A 145 4.66 -0.55 -18.12
CA ALA A 145 3.48 -1.30 -17.67
C ALA A 145 2.38 -0.37 -17.16
N GLY A 146 2.75 0.61 -16.32
CA GLY A 146 1.81 1.57 -15.75
C GLY A 146 1.19 2.48 -16.80
N THR A 147 2.01 3.07 -17.68
CA THR A 147 1.53 4.03 -18.70
C THR A 147 0.69 3.38 -19.82
N LYS A 148 0.91 2.10 -20.13
CA LYS A 148 0.13 1.38 -21.14
C LYS A 148 -1.28 0.99 -20.66
N LYS A 149 -1.43 0.63 -19.38
CA LYS A 149 -2.69 0.06 -18.85
C LYS A 149 -3.52 1.07 -18.06
N LEU A 150 -2.89 1.95 -17.29
CA LEU A 150 -3.59 2.78 -16.30
C LEU A 150 -4.03 4.11 -16.90
N VAL A 151 -5.19 4.59 -16.47
CA VAL A 151 -5.66 5.96 -16.78
C VAL A 151 -4.71 6.99 -16.18
N ARG A 152 -4.21 6.73 -14.97
CA ARG A 152 -3.24 7.59 -14.30
C ARG A 152 -2.25 6.76 -13.49
N PHE A 153 -1.01 6.71 -13.96
CA PHE A 153 0.11 6.16 -13.20
C PHE A 153 0.90 7.31 -12.57
N MET A 154 1.02 7.30 -11.23
CA MET A 154 1.60 8.41 -10.50
C MET A 154 2.91 7.99 -9.86
N VAL A 155 3.99 8.57 -10.33
CA VAL A 155 5.35 8.39 -9.83
C VAL A 155 6.01 9.76 -9.78
N CYS A 156 6.96 9.93 -8.86
CA CYS A 156 7.62 11.22 -8.67
C CYS A 156 8.96 11.31 -9.41
N CYS A 157 9.42 12.53 -9.67
CA CYS A 157 10.76 12.79 -10.20
C CYS A 157 11.83 12.84 -9.09
N SER A 158 13.11 12.86 -9.46
CA SER A 158 14.23 12.92 -8.51
C SER A 158 14.30 14.21 -7.70
N ASP A 159 13.76 15.30 -8.23
CA ASP A 159 13.99 16.65 -7.68
C ASP A 159 12.91 17.02 -6.64
N CYS A 160 12.03 16.07 -6.33
CA CYS A 160 11.02 16.24 -5.31
C CYS A 160 11.63 16.20 -3.90
N THR A 161 11.38 17.25 -3.13
CA THR A 161 11.82 17.38 -1.74
C THR A 161 11.33 16.24 -0.84
N ILE A 162 10.07 15.81 -0.99
CA ILE A 162 9.51 14.68 -0.23
C ILE A 162 10.28 13.39 -0.56
N CYS A 163 10.56 13.13 -1.84
CA CYS A 163 11.34 11.95 -2.23
C CYS A 163 12.75 12.00 -1.62
N GLN A 164 13.40 13.17 -1.67
CA GLN A 164 14.75 13.34 -1.11
C GLN A 164 14.76 13.10 0.41
N ASP A 165 13.72 13.53 1.12
CA ASP A 165 13.56 13.25 2.54
C ASP A 165 13.37 11.76 2.80
N GLU A 166 12.44 11.09 2.08
CA GLU A 166 12.26 9.64 2.18
C GLU A 166 13.57 8.88 1.92
N TRP A 167 14.34 9.31 0.92
CA TRP A 167 15.64 8.70 0.58
C TRP A 167 16.70 8.88 1.66
N LYS A 168 16.81 10.09 2.23
CA LYS A 168 17.70 10.36 3.37
C LYS A 168 17.34 9.46 4.55
N HIS A 169 16.04 9.22 4.80
CA HIS A 169 15.59 8.32 5.86
C HIS A 169 15.91 6.86 5.58
N ALA A 170 15.74 6.39 4.35
CA ALA A 170 16.05 5.00 4.00
C ALA A 170 17.53 4.63 4.24
N ASN A 171 18.42 5.58 3.96
CA ASN A 171 19.86 5.44 4.18
C ASN A 171 20.29 5.77 5.61
N ASN A 172 19.38 6.21 6.49
CA ASN A 172 19.72 6.55 7.86
C ASN A 172 19.78 5.28 8.74
N PRO A 173 20.91 5.00 9.42
CA PRO A 173 20.99 3.88 10.37
C PRO A 173 20.01 4.02 11.55
N ASN A 174 19.60 5.24 11.90
CA ASN A 174 18.62 5.56 12.94
C ASN A 174 17.17 5.70 12.42
N ARG A 175 16.83 5.08 11.28
CA ARG A 175 15.51 5.15 10.62
C ARG A 175 14.27 4.75 11.45
N TYR A 176 14.45 4.31 12.70
CA TYR A 176 13.37 3.96 13.63
C TYR A 176 13.16 4.98 14.77
N GLY A 177 13.82 6.15 14.69
CA GLY A 177 13.70 7.24 15.67
C GLY A 177 12.28 7.81 15.80
N LEU A 178 12.01 8.49 16.93
CA LEU A 178 10.70 9.07 17.25
C LEU A 178 10.27 10.17 16.27
N GLU A 179 11.18 11.07 15.88
CA GLU A 179 10.89 12.13 14.89
C GLU A 179 10.36 11.57 13.57
N PHE A 180 10.89 10.43 13.11
CA PHE A 180 10.44 9.77 11.90
C PHE A 180 9.02 9.19 12.02
N ARG A 181 8.65 8.72 13.21
CA ARG A 181 7.26 8.28 13.47
C ARG A 181 6.29 9.45 13.32
N TYR A 182 6.62 10.62 13.86
CA TYR A 182 5.79 11.82 13.70
C TYR A 182 5.66 12.27 12.24
N VAL A 183 6.78 12.32 11.51
CA VAL A 183 6.76 12.67 10.07
C VAL A 183 5.91 11.67 9.28
N LYS A 184 6.00 10.36 9.60
CA LYS A 184 5.12 9.36 9.00
C LYS A 184 3.66 9.53 9.41
N GLU A 185 3.38 9.87 10.67
CA GLU A 185 2.03 10.13 11.22
C GLU A 185 1.32 11.31 10.54
N GLU A 186 2.07 12.29 10.02
CA GLU A 186 1.48 13.37 9.23
C GLU A 186 1.36 13.01 7.75
N ARG A 187 2.36 12.35 7.18
CA ARG A 187 2.41 12.03 5.74
C ARG A 187 1.34 11.03 5.30
N TRP A 188 0.90 10.11 6.15
CA TRP A 188 -0.13 9.15 5.75
C TRP A 188 -1.51 9.79 5.51
N LYS A 189 -1.78 10.98 6.07
CA LYS A 189 -3.04 11.71 5.90
C LYS A 189 -3.17 12.39 4.54
N THR A 190 -2.07 12.55 3.81
CA THR A 190 -2.03 13.22 2.49
C THR A 190 -1.79 12.23 1.36
N ASP A 191 -2.41 12.45 0.20
CA ASP A 191 -2.28 11.60 -0.97
C ASP A 191 -2.57 12.38 -2.25
N GLU A 192 -1.89 12.08 -3.35
CA GLU A 192 -2.19 12.72 -4.62
C GLU A 192 -3.50 12.23 -5.27
N ILE A 193 -4.12 11.19 -4.70
CA ILE A 193 -5.50 10.77 -4.94
C ILE A 193 -6.39 11.44 -3.88
N LYS A 194 -7.24 12.40 -4.29
CA LYS A 194 -8.09 13.21 -3.39
C LYS A 194 -8.97 12.36 -2.47
N GLU A 195 -9.48 11.24 -2.98
CA GLU A 195 -10.30 10.30 -2.21
C GLU A 195 -9.54 9.69 -1.02
N LEU A 196 -8.20 9.71 -1.02
CA LEU A 196 -7.32 9.16 0.01
C LEU A 196 -6.72 10.23 0.96
N GLU A 197 -7.06 11.51 0.81
CA GLU A 197 -6.68 12.59 1.74
C GLU A 197 -7.62 12.65 2.95
N LEU A 198 -7.12 12.96 4.16
CA LEU A 198 -7.91 13.06 5.40
C LEU A 198 -7.83 14.43 6.05
#